data_AF-A0A961WZ59-F1
#
_entry.id   AF-A0A961WZ59-F1
#
_cell.length_a   1.000
_cell.length_b   1.000
_cell.length_c   1.000
_cell.angle_alpha   90.00
_cell.angle_beta   90.00
_cell.angle_gamma   90.00
#
_symmetry.space_group_name_H-M   'P 1'
#
loop_
_entity.id
_entity.type
_entity.pdbx_description
1 polymer ?
#
loop_
_entity_poly.entity_id
_entity_poly.type
_entity_poly.pdbx_seq_one_letter_code
_entity_poly.pdbx_strand_id
1 'polypeptide(L)' 'MSRADIRWAGGPLVHARPEGPFAMGEAVSVGDRELLGEVIRVARDKIVAQVYGDTTG' A
#
# COMPACT_ATOMS: atom_id res chain seq x y z
N MET A 1 -5.28 -8.25 11.49
CA MET A 1 -5.09 -7.22 10.45
C MET A 1 -3.84 -7.57 9.69
N SER A 2 -3.89 -7.52 8.36
CA SER A 2 -2.72 -7.77 7.50
C SER A 2 -1.79 -6.57 7.55
N ARG A 3 -0.49 -6.79 7.36
CA ARG A 3 0.52 -5.73 7.25
C ARG A 3 1.29 -5.88 5.95
N ALA A 4 1.96 -4.83 5.50
CA ALA A 4 2.87 -4.94 4.38
C ALA A 4 4.07 -4.01 4.58
N ASP A 5 5.26 -4.49 4.21
CA ASP A 5 6.47 -3.68 4.23
C ASP A 5 6.62 -2.91 2.93
N ILE A 6 6.70 -1.59 2.99
CA ILE A 6 6.99 -0.75 1.83
C ILE A 6 8.39 -1.11 1.29
N ARG A 7 8.47 -1.42 0.00
CA ARG A 7 9.72 -1.71 -0.73
C ARG A 7 10.09 -0.61 -1.71
N TRP A 8 9.11 0.16 -2.15
CA TRP A 8 9.29 1.31 -3.01
C TRP A 8 8.08 2.24 -2.90
N ALA A 9 8.33 3.54 -2.97
CA ALA A 9 7.30 4.57 -3.10
C ALA A 9 7.75 5.58 -4.17
N GLY A 10 6.81 6.01 -5.01
CA GLY A 10 7.07 7.02 -6.03
C GLY A 10 5.79 7.70 -6.47
N GLY A 11 5.70 9.00 -6.19
CA GLY A 11 4.44 9.73 -6.32
C GLY A 11 3.33 9.03 -5.53
N PRO A 12 2.12 8.86 -6.10
CA PRO A 12 1.00 8.26 -5.38
C PRO A 12 1.06 6.73 -5.30
N LEU A 13 2.11 6.06 -5.80
CA LEU A 13 2.18 4.60 -5.85
C LEU A 13 3.15 4.03 -4.83
N VAL A 14 2.70 2.98 -4.13
CA VAL A 14 3.50 2.23 -3.17
C VAL A 14 3.52 0.76 -3.55
N HIS A 15 4.71 0.19 -3.56
CA HIS A 15 4.93 -1.25 -3.70
C HIS A 15 5.29 -1.80 -2.32
N ALA A 16 4.56 -2.83 -1.87
CA ALA A 16 4.80 -3.43 -0.57
C ALA A 16 4.81 -4.96 -0.64
N ARG A 17 5.55 -5.59 0.27
CA ARG A 17 5.54 -7.04 0.48
C ARG A 17 4.48 -7.36 1.53
N PRO A 18 3.41 -8.10 1.21
CA PRO A 18 2.36 -8.40 2.16
C PRO A 18 2.77 -9.48 3.18
N GLU A 19 2.37 -9.28 4.43
CA GLU A 19 2.38 -10.23 5.53
C GLU A 19 0.91 -10.50 5.92
N GLY A 20 0.29 -11.39 5.16
CA GLY A 20 -1.14 -11.70 5.28
C GLY A 20 -1.91 -11.38 4.00
N PRO A 21 -3.22 -11.66 3.98
CA PRO A 21 -4.06 -11.45 2.80
C PRO A 21 -4.36 -9.96 2.57
N PHE A 22 -4.37 -9.55 1.32
CA PHE A 22 -4.93 -8.28 0.85
C PHE A 22 -5.87 -8.57 -0.34
N ALA A 23 -6.93 -7.79 -0.47
CA ALA A 23 -7.83 -7.83 -1.62
C ALA A 23 -7.65 -6.64 -2.55
N MET A 24 -8.01 -6.81 -3.83
CA MET A 24 -8.20 -5.69 -4.74
C MET A 24 -9.30 -4.75 -4.22
N GLY A 25 -9.05 -3.44 -4.25
CA GLY A 25 -9.96 -2.43 -3.72
C GLY A 25 -9.97 -2.31 -2.20
N GLU A 26 -9.14 -3.07 -1.49
CA GLU A 26 -9.02 -2.98 -0.04
C GLU A 26 -8.43 -1.62 0.36
N ALA A 27 -9.11 -0.92 1.27
CA ALA A 27 -8.61 0.31 1.85
C ALA A 27 -7.44 0.01 2.80
N VAL A 28 -6.38 0.81 2.71
CA VAL A 28 -5.16 0.65 3.51
C VAL A 28 -4.73 1.98 4.13
N SER A 29 -4.01 1.88 5.24
CA SER A 29 -3.31 2.99 5.86
C SER A 29 -1.82 2.87 5.56
N VAL A 30 -1.19 3.94 5.06
CA VAL A 30 0.17 3.90 4.50
C VAL A 30 1.10 4.89 5.20
N GLY A 31 2.23 4.37 5.68
CA GLY A 31 3.29 5.15 6.33
C GLY A 31 2.92 5.65 7.73
N ASP A 32 3.84 6.40 8.35
CA ASP A 32 3.70 6.87 9.74
C ASP A 32 2.57 7.91 9.92
N ARG A 33 2.18 8.58 8.84
CA ARG A 33 1.08 9.56 8.81
C ARG A 33 -0.27 8.93 8.52
N GLU A 34 -0.34 7.61 8.39
CA GLU A 34 -1.57 6.86 8.15
C GLU A 34 -2.38 7.39 6.95
N LEU A 35 -1.70 7.67 5.83
CA LEU A 35 -2.36 8.15 4.63
C LEU A 35 -3.29 7.07 4.08
N LEU A 36 -4.52 7.46 3.74
CA LEU A 36 -5.49 6.56 3.13
C LEU A 36 -5.02 6.15 1.74
N GLY A 37 -5.13 4.87 1.43
CA GLY A 37 -4.91 4.35 0.09
C GLY A 37 -5.81 3.16 -0.23
N GLU A 38 -5.61 2.62 -1.43
CA GLU A 38 -6.37 1.50 -1.96
C GLU A 38 -5.44 0.52 -2.68
N VAL A 39 -5.62 -0.78 -2.43
CA VAL A 39 -4.89 -1.82 -3.14
C VAL A 39 -5.39 -1.93 -4.59
N ILE A 40 -4.54 -1.58 -5.54
CA ILE A 40 -4.84 -1.61 -6.98
C ILE A 40 -4.18 -2.78 -7.73
N ARG A 41 -3.36 -3.58 -7.04
CA ARG A 41 -2.84 -4.86 -7.55
C ARG A 41 -2.48 -5.81 -6.42
N VAL A 42 -2.85 -7.07 -6.56
CA VAL A 42 -2.41 -8.17 -5.69
C VAL A 42 -1.65 -9.22 -6.52
N ALA A 43 -0.48 -9.61 -6.03
CA ALA A 43 0.34 -10.72 -6.52
C ALA A 43 0.86 -11.53 -5.32
N ARG A 44 1.50 -12.69 -5.59
CA ARG A 44 1.90 -13.65 -4.55
C ARG A 44 2.79 -13.05 -3.46
N ASP A 45 3.70 -12.16 -3.82
CA ASP A 45 4.75 -11.61 -2.96
C ASP A 45 4.78 -10.08 -2.95
N LYS A 46 3.79 -9.45 -3.58
CA LYS A 46 3.72 -8.01 -3.77
C LYS A 46 2.28 -7.53 -3.85
N ILE A 47 2.03 -6.39 -3.20
CA ILE A 47 0.87 -5.56 -3.47
C ILE A 47 1.32 -4.22 -4.05
N VAL A 48 0.44 -3.60 -4.83
CA VAL A 48 0.56 -2.19 -5.21
C VAL A 48 -0.64 -1.45 -4.65
N ALA A 49 -0.39 -0.37 -3.92
CA ALA A 49 -1.42 0.53 -3.43
C ALA A 49 -1.25 1.92 -4.05
N GLN A 50 -2.38 2.56 -4.34
CA GLN A 50 -2.43 3.98 -4.63
C GLN A 50 -2.76 4.73 -3.33
N VAL A 51 -1.94 5.72 -3.00
CA VAL A 51 -2.09 6.56 -1.81
C VAL A 51 -2.76 7.86 -2.20
N TYR A 52 -3.76 8.26 -1.42
CA TYR A 52 -4.45 9.53 -1.54
C TYR A 52 -3.79 10.59 -0.66
N GLY A 53 -3.79 11.85 -1.12
CA GLY A 53 -3.18 12.97 -0.40
C GLY A 53 -1.71 13.21 -0.77
N ASP A 54 -1.03 14.02 0.05
CA ASP A 54 0.36 14.38 -0.17
C ASP A 54 1.30 13.27 0.29
N THR A 55 1.99 12.66 -0.67
CA THR A 55 2.93 11.55 -0.47
C THR A 55 4.37 12.03 -0.26
N THR A 56 4.61 13.34 -0.19
CA THR A 56 5.94 13.92 0.04
C THR A 56 6.42 13.64 1.46
N GLY A 57 7.64 13.11 1.60
CA GLY A 57 8.30 12.73 2.85
C GLY A 57 9.10 11.44 2.69
#